data_AF-A0A1I2CLL5-F1
#
_entry.id   AF-A0A1I2CLL5-F1
#
_cell.length_a   1.000
_cell.length_b   1.000
_cell.length_c   1.000
_cell.angle_alpha   90.00
_cell.angle_beta   90.00
_cell.angle_gamma   90.00
#
_symmetry.space_group_name_H-M   'P 1'
#
loop_
_entity.id
_entity.type
_entity.pdbx_description
1 polymer ?
#
loop_
_entity_poly.entity_id
_entity_poly.type
_entity_poly.pdbx_seq_one_letter_code
_entity_poly.pdbx_strand_id
1 'polypeptide(L)' 'MEEEVLTYQIRGCIFNVYNKLGPGLFESVYQSALFYELDKAGLAFKR' A
#
# COMPACT_ATOMS: atom_id res chain seq x y z
N MET A 1 20.15 0.26 4.73
CA MET A 1 19.75 1.62 4.33
C MET A 1 18.73 1.61 3.19
N GLU A 2 19.06 1.17 1.97
CA GLU A 2 18.07 1.15 0.86
C GLU A 2 16.85 0.26 1.13
N GLU A 3 17.05 -0.95 1.66
CA GLU A 3 15.94 -1.84 2.05
C GLU A 3 15.06 -1.25 3.15
N GLU A 4 15.63 -0.45 4.06
CA GLU A 4 14.89 0.20 5.14
C GLU A 4 14.00 1.33 4.60
N VAL A 5 14.48 2.06 3.59
CA VAL A 5 13.70 3.10 2.90
C VAL A 5 12.54 2.47 2.14
N LEU A 6 12.79 1.42 1.35
CA LEU A 6 11.73 0.72 0.62
C LEU A 6 10.68 0.16 1.57
N THR A 7 11.11 -0.50 2.65
CA THR A 7 10.21 -1.03 3.69
C THR A 7 9.37 0.08 4.32
N TYR A 8 9.98 1.22 4.61
CA TYR A 8 9.27 2.38 5.17
C TYR A 8 8.19 2.90 4.21
N GLN A 9 8.49 3.02 2.92
CA GLN A 9 7.53 3.47 1.91
C GLN A 9 6.36 2.49 1.76
N ILE A 10 6.63 1.19 1.69
CA ILE A 10 5.58 0.15 1.58
C ILE A 10 4.67 0.17 2.81
N ARG A 11 5.24 0.25 4.03
CA ARG A 11 4.46 0.35 5.27
C ARG A 11 3.60 1.61 5.27
N GLY A 12 4.13 2.74 4.82
CA GLY A 12 3.37 3.98 4.65
C GLY A 12 2.15 3.80 3.74
N CYS A 13 2.30 3.11 2.61
CA CYS A 13 1.19 2.79 1.71
C CYS A 13 0.12 1.93 2.41
N ILE A 14 0.53 0.89 3.14
CA ILE A 14 -0.39 0.02 3.90
C ILE A 14 -1.18 0.82 4.94
N PHE A 15 -0.50 1.66 5.72
CA PHE A 15 -1.17 2.49 6.73
C PHE A 15 -2.11 3.53 6.09
N ASN A 16 -1.75 4.12 4.95
CA ASN A 16 -2.63 5.03 4.22
C ASN A 16 -3.93 4.34 3.78
N VAL A 17 -3.82 3.13 3.24
CA VAL A 17 -4.99 2.33 2.85
C VAL A 17 -5.87 2.06 4.08
N TYR A 18 -5.28 1.57 5.16
CA TYR A 18 -6.03 1.25 6.38
C TYR A 18 -6.70 2.49 7.00
N ASN A 19 -5.99 3.61 7.09
CA ASN A 19 -6.51 4.85 7.67
C ASN A 19 -7.67 5.44 6.86
N LYS A 20 -7.70 5.23 5.55
CA LYS A 20 -8.78 5.71 4.67
C LYS A 20 -9.97 4.76 4.63
N LEU A 21 -9.73 3.46 4.54
CA LEU A 21 -10.78 2.47 4.31
C LEU A 21 -11.36 1.88 5.60
N GLY A 22 -10.57 1.83 6.67
CA GLY A 22 -10.91 1.08 7.87
C GLY A 22 -11.02 -0.43 7.64
N PRO A 23 -11.45 -1.20 8.65
CA PRO A 23 -11.66 -2.65 8.56
C PRO A 23 -13.02 -3.01 7.95
N GLY A 24 -13.19 -4.26 7.50
CA GLY A 24 -14.49 -4.85 7.14
C GLY A 24 -14.80 -4.96 5.65
N LEU A 25 -13.84 -4.64 4.77
CA LEU A 25 -13.96 -4.80 3.32
C LEU A 25 -13.39 -6.15 2.85
N PHE A 26 -13.73 -6.55 1.62
CA PHE A 26 -13.12 -7.70 0.98
C PHE A 26 -11.63 -7.47 0.68
N GLU A 27 -10.85 -8.54 0.71
CA GLU A 27 -9.42 -8.52 0.37
C GLU A 27 -9.14 -7.87 -1.00
N SER A 28 -9.99 -8.15 -2.00
CA SER A 28 -9.85 -7.57 -3.35
C SER A 28 -9.90 -6.04 -3.38
N VAL A 29 -10.63 -5.44 -2.43
CA VAL A 29 -10.70 -3.98 -2.27
C VAL A 29 -9.39 -3.45 -1.69
N TYR A 30 -8.85 -4.10 -0.65
CA TYR A 30 -7.55 -3.73 -0.09
C TYR A 30 -6.41 -3.91 -1.09
N GLN A 31 -6.41 -4.99 -1.87
CA GLN A 31 -5.44 -5.22 -2.96
C GLN A 31 -5.48 -4.06 -3.96
N SER A 32 -6.67 -3.72 -4.45
CA SER A 32 -6.84 -2.64 -5.43
C SER A 32 -6.42 -1.28 -4.87
N ALA A 33 -6.74 -0.99 -3.61
CA ALA A 33 -6.33 0.24 -2.95
C ALA A 33 -4.83 0.31 -2.68
N LEU A 34 -4.20 -0.81 -2.32
CA LEU A 34 -2.76 -0.88 -2.11
C LEU A 34 -2.01 -0.70 -3.42
N PHE A 35 -2.45 -1.32 -4.51
CA PHE A 35 -1.88 -1.07 -5.85
C PHE A 35 -1.94 0.40 -6.23
N TYR A 36 -3.05 1.07 -5.96
CA TYR A 36 -3.17 2.51 -6.19
C TYR A 36 -2.19 3.34 -5.35
N GLU A 37 -2.02 3.04 -4.06
CA GLU A 37 -1.06 3.77 -3.21
C GLU A 37 0.41 3.47 -3.58
N LEU A 38 0.73 2.23 -3.99
CA LEU A 38 2.06 1.86 -4.49
C LEU A 38 2.39 2.56 -5.82
N ASP A 39 1.43 2.63 -6.76
CA ASP A 39 1.56 3.37 -8.01
C ASP A 39 1.83 4.86 -7.76
N LYS A 40 1.05 5.46 -6.85
CA LYS A 40 1.23 6.85 -6.43
C LYS A 40 2.60 7.11 -5.78
N ALA A 41 3.16 6.12 -5.10
CA ALA A 41 4.50 6.17 -4.51
C ALA A 41 5.63 5.86 -5.52
N GLY A 42 5.29 5.55 -6.78
CA GLY A 42 6.26 5.17 -7.81
C GLY A 42 6.91 3.80 -7.57
N LEU A 43 6.27 2.94 -6.78
CA LEU A 43 6.78 1.62 -6.43
C LEU A 43 6.29 0.58 -7.44
N ALA A 44 7.20 -0.24 -7.94
CA ALA A 44 6.86 -1.31 -8.86
C ALA A 44 6.08 -2.42 -8.13
N PHE A 45 4.97 -2.88 -8.73
CA PHE A 45 4.19 -4.01 -8.24
C PHE A 45 3.63 -4.84 -9.39
N LYS A 46 3.16 -6.04 -9.05
CA LYS A 46 2.44 -6.93 -9.96
C LYS A 46 1.14 -7.37 -9.31
N ARG A 47 0.10 -7.46 -10.12
CA ARG A 47 -1.20 -7.99 -9.72
C ARG A 47 -1.23 -9.51 -9.74
#